data_AF-A0A9C8ACW8-F1
#
_entry.id   AF-A0A9C8ACW8-F1
#
_cell.length_a   1.000
_cell.length_b   1.000
_cell.length_c   1.000
_cell.angle_alpha   90.00
_cell.angle_beta   90.00
_cell.angle_gamma   90.00
#
_symmetry.space_group_name_H-M   'P 1'
#
loop_
_entity.id
_entity.type
_entity.pdbx_description
1 polymer ?
#
loop_
_entity_poly.entity_id
_entity_poly.type
_entity_poly.pdbx_seq_one_letter_code
_entity_poly.pdbx_strand_id
1 'polypeptide(L)'
;MKHTKKKPGKYTRTLPSLSLVQERKIHKLLKGYDKKDSFEASGVVVKGKHFYVVFDNLSKIAKLKHDLPKNSKKNQLLGEKSAETGFEGITYNPQQKRFYVVTEALANDGCYNAKVQTYNTDFKLQKSDWLGYNFQSLNKGFEGLTYVRYQQEDFLLGLCEGNECEAGKISQVPGGGRIKVFKHTSKKKWKYVASIKLPNLVKFVDYAGMSLKDSRLAVVSQASAQMWIGTLDIENWQISGAGKIYQFPRNAEGDVIYCNIEGVAWLNDKQFVTVT
;
A
#
# COMPACT_ATOMS: atom_id res chain seq x y z
N MET A 1 59.20 6.61 17.25
CA MET A 1 57.78 6.82 17.64
C MET A 1 56.89 6.35 16.50
N LYS A 2 56.08 5.30 16.70
CA LYS A 2 55.22 4.73 15.64
C LYS A 2 53.89 5.48 15.59
N HIS A 3 53.64 6.19 14.50
CA HIS A 3 52.33 6.79 14.21
C HIS A 3 51.32 5.70 13.83
N THR A 4 50.41 5.38 14.75
CA THR A 4 49.24 4.56 14.47
C THR A 4 48.17 5.42 13.79
N LYS A 5 47.97 5.19 12.48
CA LYS A 5 46.82 5.71 11.73
C LYS A 5 45.54 5.10 12.30
N LYS A 6 44.70 5.89 12.98
CA LYS A 6 43.33 5.51 13.31
C LYS A 6 42.53 5.34 12.01
N LYS A 7 41.98 4.13 11.78
CA LYS A 7 41.00 3.89 10.72
C LYS A 7 39.73 4.71 11.02
N PRO A 8 39.12 5.39 10.04
CA PRO A 8 37.86 6.08 10.26
C PRO A 8 36.78 5.05 10.58
N GLY A 9 36.16 5.19 11.76
CA GLY A 9 35.02 4.37 12.15
C GLY A 9 33.88 4.56 11.15
N LYS A 10 33.31 3.45 10.66
CA LYS A 10 32.05 3.46 9.92
C LYS A 10 30.97 3.98 10.87
N TYR A 11 30.60 5.25 10.75
CA TYR A 11 29.36 5.77 11.33
C TYR A 11 28.19 5.13 10.58
N THR A 12 27.75 3.95 11.03
CA THR A 12 26.42 3.44 10.67
C THR A 12 25.40 4.31 11.39
N ARG A 13 24.88 5.32 10.68
CA ARG A 13 23.77 6.13 11.20
C ARG A 13 22.57 5.19 11.36
N THR A 14 22.22 4.85 12.59
CA THR A 14 21.04 4.05 12.90
C THR A 14 19.81 4.75 12.33
N LEU A 15 19.01 4.04 11.54
CA LEU A 15 17.75 4.58 11.02
C LEU A 15 16.78 4.80 12.19
N PRO A 16 15.96 5.86 12.14
CA PRO A 16 14.92 6.05 13.14
C PRO A 16 13.89 4.91 13.07
N SER A 17 13.44 4.42 14.22
CA SER A 17 12.42 3.37 14.31
C SER A 17 11.05 4.00 14.60
N LEU A 18 10.00 3.39 14.04
CA LEU A 18 8.61 3.67 14.39
C LEU A 18 8.30 3.08 15.77
N SER A 19 7.38 3.70 16.50
CA SER A 19 6.89 3.19 17.78
C SER A 19 5.50 2.59 17.61
N LEU A 20 5.31 1.38 18.11
CA LEU A 20 3.99 0.76 18.17
C LEU A 20 3.09 1.53 19.14
N VAL A 21 1.89 1.89 18.70
CA VAL A 21 0.87 2.55 19.53
C VAL A 21 -0.14 1.53 20.05
N GLN A 22 -0.71 0.73 19.15
CA GLN A 22 -1.72 -0.28 19.47
C GLN A 22 -1.72 -1.34 18.37
N GLU A 23 -1.95 -2.60 18.76
CA GLU A 23 -2.06 -3.73 17.84
C GLU A 23 -3.22 -4.66 18.25
N ARG A 24 -3.93 -5.20 17.26
CA ARG A 24 -4.91 -6.28 17.43
C ARG A 24 -4.99 -7.14 16.17
N LYS A 25 -5.08 -8.46 16.36
CA LYS A 25 -5.43 -9.41 15.28
C LYS A 25 -6.86 -9.17 14.78
N ILE A 26 -7.06 -9.19 13.46
CA ILE A 26 -8.35 -8.88 12.81
C ILE A 26 -9.49 -9.79 13.30
N HIS A 27 -9.24 -11.10 13.41
CA HIS A 27 -10.23 -12.05 13.90
C HIS A 27 -10.71 -11.74 15.34
N LYS A 28 -9.93 -11.02 16.16
CA LYS A 28 -10.35 -10.56 17.50
C LYS A 28 -11.23 -9.31 17.48
N LEU A 29 -11.23 -8.57 16.37
CA LEU A 29 -11.99 -7.33 16.20
C LEU A 29 -13.40 -7.60 15.69
N LEU A 30 -13.55 -8.60 14.82
CA LEU A 30 -14.82 -8.96 14.19
C LEU A 30 -15.63 -9.89 15.08
N LYS A 31 -16.94 -9.66 15.16
CA LYS A 31 -17.84 -10.53 15.92
C LYS A 31 -18.15 -11.80 15.14
N GLY A 32 -18.05 -12.95 15.82
CA GLY A 32 -18.37 -14.26 15.24
C GLY A 32 -17.22 -14.94 14.51
N TYR A 33 -16.01 -14.39 14.61
CA TYR A 33 -14.80 -14.95 14.00
C TYR A 33 -13.81 -15.37 15.08
N ASP A 34 -12.97 -16.36 14.78
CA ASP A 34 -11.95 -16.90 15.66
C ASP A 34 -10.61 -17.14 14.94
N LYS A 35 -9.66 -17.76 15.62
CA LYS A 35 -8.30 -17.98 15.11
C LYS A 35 -8.21 -18.92 13.90
N LYS A 36 -9.29 -19.65 13.57
CA LYS A 36 -9.38 -20.55 12.41
C LYS A 36 -9.78 -19.80 11.14
N ASP A 37 -10.32 -18.60 11.27
CA ASP A 37 -10.65 -17.75 10.13
C ASP A 37 -9.37 -17.06 9.62
N SER A 38 -9.04 -17.27 8.36
CA SER A 38 -7.90 -16.60 7.72
C SER A 38 -8.31 -15.22 7.21
N PHE A 39 -7.47 -14.24 7.50
CA PHE A 39 -7.59 -12.86 7.03
C PHE A 39 -6.18 -12.42 6.65
N GLU A 40 -5.86 -12.49 5.37
CA GLU A 40 -4.56 -12.07 4.84
C GLU A 40 -4.73 -10.62 4.36
N ALA A 41 -4.48 -9.69 5.28
CA ALA A 41 -4.78 -8.28 5.07
C ALA A 41 -3.72 -7.64 4.20
N SER A 42 -4.15 -7.04 3.08
CA SER A 42 -3.23 -6.43 2.12
C SER A 42 -3.26 -4.90 2.23
N GLY A 43 -4.30 -4.26 1.70
CA GLY A 43 -4.44 -2.80 1.73
C GLY A 43 -5.27 -2.24 2.89
N VAL A 44 -4.98 -1.00 3.28
CA VAL A 44 -5.77 -0.26 4.27
C VAL A 44 -5.97 1.20 3.87
N VAL A 45 -7.15 1.77 4.15
CA VAL A 45 -7.42 3.21 4.06
C VAL A 45 -8.15 3.72 5.30
N VAL A 46 -7.84 4.96 5.70
CA VAL A 46 -8.52 5.66 6.79
C VAL A 46 -9.66 6.51 6.21
N LYS A 47 -10.87 6.37 6.76
CA LYS A 47 -11.98 7.29 6.46
C LYS A 47 -12.84 7.53 7.69
N GLY A 48 -12.94 8.79 8.08
CA GLY A 48 -13.63 9.19 9.31
C GLY A 48 -13.01 8.49 10.52
N LYS A 49 -13.83 7.83 11.34
CA LYS A 49 -13.39 7.10 12.56
C LYS A 49 -13.20 5.60 12.34
N HIS A 50 -12.94 5.17 11.11
CA HIS A 50 -12.76 3.76 10.76
C HIS A 50 -11.56 3.54 9.85
N PHE A 51 -10.98 2.34 9.97
CA PHE A 51 -10.10 1.70 9.01
C PHE A 51 -10.94 0.84 8.08
N TYR A 52 -10.59 0.84 6.81
CA TYR A 52 -11.16 -0.06 5.81
C TYR A 52 -10.01 -0.90 5.26
N VAL A 53 -10.07 -2.21 5.47
CA VAL A 53 -9.02 -3.17 5.16
C VAL A 53 -9.52 -4.15 4.12
N VAL A 54 -8.73 -4.36 3.07
CA VAL A 54 -8.95 -5.41 2.07
C VAL A 54 -8.06 -6.62 2.35
N PHE A 55 -8.34 -7.74 1.70
CA PHE A 55 -7.62 -8.99 1.86
C PHE A 55 -7.29 -9.58 0.50
N ASP A 56 -6.11 -10.17 0.33
CA ASP A 56 -5.70 -10.88 -0.89
C ASP A 56 -6.45 -12.22 -1.06
N ASN A 57 -6.89 -12.80 0.06
CA ASN A 57 -7.56 -14.10 0.13
C ASN A 57 -9.09 -14.01 0.25
N LEU A 58 -9.66 -12.80 0.36
CA LEU A 58 -11.10 -12.58 0.51
C LEU A 58 -11.58 -11.35 -0.26
N SER A 59 -12.64 -11.52 -1.06
CA SER A 59 -13.34 -10.44 -1.76
C SER A 59 -14.23 -9.55 -0.85
N LYS A 60 -13.90 -9.46 0.43
CA LYS A 60 -14.63 -8.68 1.44
C LYS A 60 -13.77 -7.56 2.01
N ILE A 61 -14.40 -6.59 2.65
CA ILE A 61 -13.73 -5.40 3.20
C ILE A 61 -14.07 -5.27 4.68
N ALA A 62 -13.07 -5.32 5.55
CA ALA A 62 -13.27 -5.10 6.96
C ALA A 62 -13.34 -3.60 7.26
N LYS A 63 -14.47 -3.16 7.84
CA LYS A 63 -14.63 -1.84 8.45
C LYS A 63 -14.37 -1.97 9.94
N LEU A 64 -13.28 -1.37 10.42
CA LEU A 64 -12.79 -1.49 11.80
C LEU A 64 -12.75 -0.13 12.48
N LYS A 65 -13.17 -0.04 13.75
CA LYS A 65 -13.11 1.20 14.53
C LYS A 65 -11.68 1.49 14.98
N HIS A 66 -11.29 2.77 15.00
CA HIS A 66 -9.91 3.21 15.28
C HIS A 66 -9.35 2.80 16.65
N ASP A 67 -10.22 2.66 17.66
CA ASP A 67 -9.85 2.20 19.01
C ASP A 67 -9.70 0.67 19.11
N LEU A 68 -9.89 -0.05 18.00
CA LEU A 68 -9.73 -1.50 17.86
C LEU A 68 -10.48 -2.31 18.95
N PRO A 69 -11.80 -2.08 19.14
CA PRO A 69 -12.58 -2.75 20.16
C PRO A 69 -12.75 -4.22 19.78
N LYS A 70 -12.52 -5.11 20.74
CA LYS A 70 -12.66 -6.56 20.53
C LYS A 70 -14.12 -6.94 20.31
N ASN A 71 -14.36 -7.93 19.46
CA ASN A 71 -15.66 -8.59 19.25
C ASN A 71 -16.83 -7.58 19.14
N SER A 72 -16.62 -6.49 18.39
CA SER A 72 -17.50 -5.33 18.44
C SER A 72 -18.48 -5.32 17.28
N LYS A 73 -19.75 -5.03 17.55
CA LYS A 73 -20.76 -4.74 16.52
C LYS A 73 -20.44 -3.48 15.69
N LYS A 74 -19.50 -2.64 16.16
CA LYS A 74 -18.99 -1.47 15.42
C LYS A 74 -18.02 -1.86 14.31
N ASN A 75 -17.51 -3.09 14.35
CA ASN A 75 -16.66 -3.66 13.31
C ASN A 75 -17.52 -4.59 12.44
N GLN A 76 -17.31 -4.54 11.13
CA GLN A 76 -18.14 -5.26 10.17
C GLN A 76 -17.28 -5.76 9.02
N LEU A 77 -17.62 -6.94 8.51
CA LEU A 77 -17.09 -7.44 7.24
C LEU A 77 -18.15 -7.13 6.15
N LEU A 78 -17.76 -6.29 5.20
CA LEU A 78 -18.62 -5.70 4.18
C LEU A 78 -18.35 -6.33 2.81
N GLY A 79 -19.29 -6.16 1.89
CA GLY A 79 -19.22 -6.72 0.54
C GLY A 79 -19.82 -8.12 0.44
N GLU A 80 -20.16 -8.50 -0.78
CA GLU A 80 -20.65 -9.83 -1.12
C GLU A 80 -19.46 -10.76 -1.34
N LYS A 81 -19.60 -12.04 -0.99
CA LYS A 81 -18.57 -13.03 -1.30
C LYS A 81 -18.61 -13.29 -2.81
N SER A 82 -17.63 -12.80 -3.56
CA SER A 82 -17.40 -13.21 -4.95
C SER A 82 -16.44 -14.39 -5.02
N ALA A 83 -16.51 -15.16 -6.12
CA ALA A 83 -15.91 -16.48 -6.20
C ALA A 83 -14.38 -16.52 -6.40
N GLU A 84 -13.70 -15.46 -6.87
CA GLU A 84 -12.41 -15.73 -7.52
C GLU A 84 -11.19 -14.86 -7.16
N THR A 85 -11.26 -13.68 -6.54
CA THR A 85 -10.02 -12.97 -6.12
C THR A 85 -10.22 -11.99 -4.97
N GLY A 86 -9.21 -11.85 -4.11
CA GLY A 86 -9.11 -10.76 -3.17
C GLY A 86 -8.61 -9.46 -3.82
N PHE A 87 -8.24 -8.51 -2.96
CA PHE A 87 -7.75 -7.20 -3.35
C PHE A 87 -6.46 -6.86 -2.60
N GLU A 88 -5.56 -6.22 -3.33
CA GLU A 88 -4.29 -5.74 -2.77
C GLU A 88 -4.43 -4.33 -2.22
N GLY A 89 -4.81 -3.37 -3.06
CA GLY A 89 -4.90 -1.98 -2.66
C GLY A 89 -6.33 -1.51 -2.42
N ILE A 90 -6.50 -0.52 -1.53
CA ILE A 90 -7.75 0.23 -1.34
C ILE A 90 -7.48 1.73 -1.20
N THR A 91 -8.33 2.55 -1.79
CA THR A 91 -8.32 4.01 -1.62
C THR A 91 -9.75 4.59 -1.63
N TYR A 92 -9.89 5.86 -1.23
CA TYR A 92 -11.17 6.55 -1.16
C TYR A 92 -11.14 7.88 -1.91
N ASN A 93 -12.15 8.10 -2.75
CA ASN A 93 -12.44 9.40 -3.36
C ASN A 93 -13.48 10.14 -2.52
N PRO A 94 -13.10 11.21 -1.81
CA PRO A 94 -14.01 11.96 -0.95
C PRO A 94 -15.07 12.76 -1.72
N GLN A 95 -14.74 13.26 -2.91
CA GLN A 95 -15.65 14.09 -3.69
C GLN A 95 -16.82 13.28 -4.23
N GLN A 96 -16.53 12.11 -4.79
CA GLN A 96 -17.54 11.24 -5.38
C GLN A 96 -18.06 10.17 -4.41
N LYS A 97 -17.59 10.20 -3.16
CA LYS A 97 -17.94 9.30 -2.06
C LYS A 97 -17.89 7.81 -2.44
N ARG A 98 -16.81 7.39 -3.10
CA ARG A 98 -16.62 6.01 -3.57
C ARG A 98 -15.26 5.47 -3.16
N PHE A 99 -15.19 4.17 -2.96
CA PHE A 99 -13.94 3.44 -2.76
C PHE A 99 -13.49 2.83 -4.08
N TYR A 100 -12.18 2.73 -4.23
CA TYR A 100 -11.55 1.94 -5.27
C TYR A 100 -10.73 0.84 -4.59
N VAL A 101 -10.88 -0.39 -5.07
CA VAL A 101 -10.01 -1.51 -4.70
C VAL A 101 -9.38 -2.08 -5.95
N VAL A 102 -8.18 -2.65 -5.83
CA VAL A 102 -7.45 -3.25 -6.96
C VAL A 102 -7.19 -4.72 -6.71
N THR A 103 -7.43 -5.56 -7.72
CA THR A 103 -6.88 -6.91 -7.79
C THR A 103 -5.57 -6.86 -8.56
N GLU A 104 -4.53 -7.48 -8.01
CA GLU A 104 -3.11 -7.38 -8.39
C GLU A 104 -2.90 -7.38 -9.91
N ALA A 105 -3.14 -8.53 -10.54
CA ALA A 105 -3.10 -8.73 -11.97
C ALA A 105 -4.00 -9.91 -12.38
N LEU A 106 -4.74 -9.74 -13.48
CA LEU A 106 -5.58 -10.78 -14.09
C LEU A 106 -5.33 -10.85 -15.59
N ALA A 107 -5.56 -12.03 -16.16
CA ALA A 107 -5.53 -12.21 -17.61
C ALA A 107 -6.61 -11.33 -18.28
N ASN A 108 -6.21 -10.58 -19.30
CA ASN A 108 -7.06 -9.70 -20.08
C ASN A 108 -6.46 -9.51 -21.49
N ASP A 109 -7.21 -9.88 -22.53
CA ASP A 109 -6.82 -9.72 -23.95
C ASP A 109 -5.40 -10.22 -24.28
N GLY A 110 -5.01 -11.39 -23.75
CA GLY A 110 -3.69 -11.99 -23.99
C GLY A 110 -2.54 -11.33 -23.21
N CYS A 111 -2.84 -10.38 -22.34
CA CYS A 111 -1.91 -9.73 -21.41
C CYS A 111 -2.38 -9.91 -19.96
N TYR A 112 -1.61 -9.36 -19.01
CA TYR A 112 -2.01 -9.26 -17.61
C TYR A 112 -2.22 -7.80 -17.23
N ASN A 113 -3.36 -7.48 -16.63
CA ASN A 113 -3.70 -6.12 -16.21
C ASN A 113 -4.28 -6.13 -14.80
N ALA A 114 -4.07 -5.06 -14.06
CA ALA A 114 -4.76 -4.86 -12.78
C ALA A 114 -6.22 -4.47 -13.03
N LYS A 115 -7.11 -4.97 -12.19
CA LYS A 115 -8.54 -4.65 -12.24
C LYS A 115 -8.92 -3.78 -11.05
N VAL A 116 -9.50 -2.62 -11.32
CA VAL A 116 -10.04 -1.73 -10.29
C VAL A 116 -11.54 -1.88 -10.20
N GLN A 117 -12.03 -2.10 -9.00
CA GLN A 117 -13.46 -2.11 -8.69
C GLN A 117 -13.85 -0.87 -7.89
N THR A 118 -14.97 -0.26 -8.29
CA THR A 118 -15.54 0.91 -7.64
C THR A 118 -16.70 0.50 -6.75
N TYR A 119 -16.64 0.88 -5.49
CA TYR A 119 -17.69 0.62 -4.51
C TYR A 119 -18.28 1.93 -3.98
N ASN A 120 -19.58 1.95 -3.70
CA ASN A 120 -20.18 3.07 -2.97
C ASN A 120 -19.84 2.98 -1.46
N THR A 121 -20.39 3.88 -0.64
CA THR A 121 -20.12 3.88 0.81
C THR A 121 -20.71 2.70 1.58
N ASP A 122 -21.65 1.98 0.98
CA ASP A 122 -22.28 0.77 1.52
C ASP A 122 -21.60 -0.50 1.01
N PHE A 123 -20.48 -0.36 0.29
CA PHE A 123 -19.74 -1.45 -0.35
C PHE A 123 -20.59 -2.31 -1.28
N LYS A 124 -21.50 -1.66 -2.01
CA LYS A 124 -22.11 -2.21 -3.21
C LYS A 124 -21.22 -1.91 -4.42
N LEU A 125 -20.87 -2.94 -5.17
CA LEU A 125 -20.10 -2.82 -6.41
C LEU A 125 -20.88 -1.96 -7.41
N GLN A 126 -20.24 -0.92 -7.93
CA GLN A 126 -20.82 -0.04 -8.94
C GLN A 126 -20.23 -0.30 -10.33
N LYS A 127 -18.93 -0.61 -10.39
CA LYS A 127 -18.21 -0.72 -11.65
C LYS A 127 -16.93 -1.52 -11.50
N SER A 128 -16.51 -2.17 -12.57
CA SER A 128 -15.17 -2.75 -12.72
C SER A 128 -14.51 -2.16 -13.96
N ASP A 129 -13.23 -1.82 -13.86
CA ASP A 129 -12.41 -1.27 -14.93
C ASP A 129 -11.02 -1.90 -14.93
N TRP A 130 -10.38 -1.93 -16.09
CA TRP A 130 -8.97 -2.28 -16.22
C TRP A 130 -8.10 -1.04 -16.08
N LEU A 131 -6.96 -1.17 -15.39
CA LEU A 131 -5.88 -0.20 -15.47
C LEU A 131 -5.07 -0.50 -16.74
N GLY A 132 -4.94 0.50 -17.62
CA GLY A 132 -4.25 0.36 -18.91
C GLY A 132 -2.74 0.23 -18.81
N TYR A 133 -2.24 -0.81 -18.14
CA TYR A 133 -0.82 -1.16 -18.00
C TYR A 133 -0.66 -2.68 -18.04
N ASN A 134 0.20 -3.18 -18.93
CA ASN A 134 0.40 -4.61 -19.14
C ASN A 134 1.57 -5.10 -18.27
N PHE A 135 1.32 -6.12 -17.45
CA PHE A 135 2.35 -6.83 -16.71
C PHE A 135 2.89 -8.02 -17.52
N GLN A 136 4.10 -8.45 -17.17
CA GLN A 136 4.78 -9.59 -17.80
C GLN A 136 4.30 -10.94 -17.26
N SER A 137 3.71 -10.99 -16.06
CA SER A 137 3.27 -12.22 -15.40
C SER A 137 2.06 -11.97 -14.49
N LEU A 138 1.35 -13.04 -14.11
CA LEU A 138 0.23 -13.00 -13.16
C LEU A 138 0.65 -12.60 -11.74
N ASN A 139 1.84 -13.00 -11.30
CA ASN A 139 2.28 -12.84 -9.90
C ASN A 139 3.05 -11.52 -9.70
N LYS A 140 2.72 -10.50 -10.51
CA LYS A 140 3.31 -9.18 -10.45
C LYS A 140 2.24 -8.17 -10.82
N GLY A 141 1.88 -7.32 -9.88
CA GLY A 141 0.98 -6.22 -10.18
C GLY A 141 1.12 -5.05 -9.21
N PHE A 142 -0.04 -4.47 -8.87
CA PHE A 142 -0.11 -3.33 -7.98
C PHE A 142 -0.52 -3.75 -6.57
N GLU A 143 0.37 -3.54 -5.62
CA GLU A 143 0.12 -3.81 -4.19
C GLU A 143 -0.56 -2.62 -3.51
N GLY A 144 -0.03 -1.41 -3.77
CA GLY A 144 -0.58 -0.17 -3.23
C GLY A 144 -1.47 0.56 -4.23
N LEU A 145 -2.56 1.15 -3.75
CA LEU A 145 -3.44 2.02 -4.55
C LEU A 145 -3.69 3.35 -3.82
N THR A 146 -3.61 4.47 -4.53
CA THR A 146 -3.91 5.80 -3.98
C THR A 146 -4.71 6.63 -4.99
N TYR A 147 -5.70 7.37 -4.51
CA TYR A 147 -6.49 8.29 -5.33
C TYR A 147 -5.92 9.70 -5.18
N VAL A 148 -5.81 10.41 -6.31
CA VAL A 148 -5.37 11.81 -6.35
C VAL A 148 -6.31 12.59 -7.24
N ARG A 149 -6.64 13.81 -6.81
CA ARG A 149 -7.32 14.80 -7.66
C ARG A 149 -6.39 15.97 -7.89
N TYR A 150 -6.15 16.32 -9.15
CA TYR A 150 -5.32 17.45 -9.53
C TYR A 150 -5.94 18.15 -10.73
N GLN A 151 -6.03 19.49 -10.67
CA GLN A 151 -6.64 20.32 -11.73
C GLN A 151 -8.02 19.80 -12.20
N GLN A 152 -8.85 19.37 -11.25
CA GLN A 152 -10.20 18.80 -11.49
C GLN A 152 -10.22 17.44 -12.22
N GLU A 153 -9.07 16.81 -12.39
CA GLU A 153 -8.94 15.50 -12.99
C GLU A 153 -8.67 14.42 -11.92
N ASP A 154 -9.23 13.24 -12.15
CA ASP A 154 -9.12 12.10 -11.25
C ASP A 154 -7.98 11.18 -11.68
N PHE A 155 -7.12 10.82 -10.74
CA PHE A 155 -6.00 9.92 -10.94
C PHE A 155 -6.02 8.77 -9.93
N LEU A 156 -5.54 7.61 -10.38
CA LEU A 156 -5.13 6.51 -9.53
C LEU A 156 -3.64 6.31 -9.68
N LEU A 157 -2.96 6.11 -8.55
CA LEU A 157 -1.56 5.76 -8.47
C LEU A 157 -1.51 4.30 -8.05
N GLY A 158 -0.81 3.46 -8.81
CA GLY A 158 -0.57 2.04 -8.50
C GLY A 158 0.91 1.82 -8.19
N LEU A 159 1.22 1.33 -6.99
CA LEU A 159 2.58 0.98 -6.56
C LEU A 159 2.91 -0.42 -7.05
N CYS A 160 3.99 -0.59 -7.82
CA CYS A 160 4.40 -1.91 -8.26
C CYS A 160 5.10 -2.67 -7.13
N GLU A 161 4.78 -3.94 -6.97
CA GLU A 161 5.42 -4.87 -6.01
C GLU A 161 6.94 -4.96 -6.25
N GLY A 162 7.30 -5.26 -7.50
CA GLY A 162 8.68 -5.46 -7.94
C GLY A 162 9.40 -4.15 -8.27
N ASN A 163 10.71 -4.11 -8.02
CA ASN A 163 11.54 -3.02 -8.52
C ASN A 163 11.46 -2.93 -10.05
N GLU A 164 11.56 -1.70 -10.55
CA GLU A 164 11.38 -1.33 -11.96
C GLU A 164 9.98 -1.65 -12.53
N CYS A 165 9.05 -2.17 -11.71
CA CYS A 165 7.77 -2.74 -12.15
C CYS A 165 7.94 -3.96 -13.07
N GLU A 166 9.02 -4.72 -12.86
CA GLU A 166 9.43 -5.88 -13.65
C GLU A 166 9.22 -7.18 -12.87
N ALA A 167 9.27 -8.32 -13.56
CA ALA A 167 9.22 -9.65 -12.95
C ALA A 167 10.62 -10.27 -12.74
N GLY A 168 10.66 -11.40 -12.03
CA GLY A 168 11.88 -12.24 -11.92
C GLY A 168 13.03 -11.58 -11.16
N LYS A 169 14.28 -11.93 -11.50
CA LYS A 169 15.47 -11.50 -10.76
C LYS A 169 15.67 -9.98 -10.72
N ILE A 170 15.21 -9.27 -11.75
CA ILE A 170 15.32 -7.80 -11.84
C ILE A 170 14.50 -7.15 -10.72
N SER A 171 13.30 -7.67 -10.44
CA SER A 171 12.42 -7.16 -9.37
C SER A 171 13.04 -7.23 -7.97
N GLN A 172 13.99 -8.15 -7.77
CA GLN A 172 14.66 -8.41 -6.49
C GLN A 172 15.93 -7.57 -6.31
N VAL A 173 16.37 -6.81 -7.33
CA VAL A 173 17.52 -5.90 -7.20
C VAL A 173 17.11 -4.70 -6.34
N PRO A 174 17.78 -4.42 -5.20
CA PRO A 174 17.34 -3.37 -4.28
C PRO A 174 17.25 -1.96 -4.89
N GLY A 175 16.08 -1.34 -4.69
CA GLY A 175 15.73 -0.01 -5.17
C GLY A 175 15.27 0.01 -6.63
N GLY A 176 14.75 1.16 -7.06
CA GLY A 176 14.05 1.25 -8.35
C GLY A 176 12.54 1.09 -8.22
N GLY A 177 11.96 1.33 -7.05
CA GLY A 177 10.51 1.37 -6.87
C GLY A 177 9.82 2.30 -7.86
N ARG A 178 8.67 1.86 -8.36
CA ARG A 178 7.88 2.57 -9.37
C ARG A 178 6.43 2.70 -8.92
N ILE A 179 5.85 3.85 -9.22
CA ILE A 179 4.41 4.10 -9.09
C ILE A 179 3.89 4.50 -10.47
N LYS A 180 2.90 3.78 -10.99
CA LYS A 180 2.25 4.06 -12.26
C LYS A 180 1.07 4.99 -12.03
N VAL A 181 0.95 6.03 -12.85
CA VAL A 181 -0.11 7.04 -12.76
C VAL A 181 -1.14 6.80 -13.85
N PHE A 182 -2.40 6.72 -13.46
CA PHE A 182 -3.53 6.48 -14.32
C PHE A 182 -4.51 7.63 -14.24
N LYS A 183 -4.83 8.23 -15.38
CA LYS A 183 -5.84 9.28 -15.50
C LYS A 183 -7.20 8.68 -15.84
N HIS A 184 -8.24 9.08 -15.13
CA HIS A 184 -9.61 8.74 -15.49
C HIS A 184 -10.02 9.50 -16.75
N THR A 185 -10.54 8.78 -17.75
CA THR A 185 -10.93 9.37 -19.04
C THR A 185 -12.44 9.50 -19.18
N SER A 186 -12.90 10.37 -20.10
CA SER A 186 -14.32 10.54 -20.44
C SER A 186 -14.97 9.25 -20.95
N LYS A 187 -14.18 8.34 -21.57
CA LYS A 187 -14.61 6.99 -21.97
C LYS A 187 -14.71 6.01 -20.81
N LYS A 188 -14.68 6.51 -19.57
CA LYS A 188 -14.79 5.74 -18.33
C LYS A 188 -13.68 4.68 -18.20
N LYS A 189 -12.47 4.95 -18.68
CA LYS A 189 -11.30 4.06 -18.56
C LYS A 189 -10.16 4.75 -17.80
N TRP A 190 -9.31 3.96 -17.15
CA TRP A 190 -8.09 4.43 -16.51
C TRP A 190 -6.90 4.26 -17.46
N LYS A 191 -6.40 5.37 -18.00
CA LYS A 191 -5.29 5.37 -18.96
C LYS A 191 -3.98 5.67 -18.25
N TYR A 192 -2.95 4.86 -18.47
CA TYR A 192 -1.59 5.15 -18.02
C TYR A 192 -1.07 6.44 -18.64
N VAL A 193 -0.50 7.33 -17.83
CA VAL A 193 -0.02 8.66 -18.26
C VAL A 193 1.40 9.00 -17.79
N ALA A 194 1.88 8.41 -16.68
CA ALA A 194 3.21 8.70 -16.16
C ALA A 194 3.72 7.58 -15.24
N SER A 195 5.03 7.56 -14.98
CA SER A 195 5.66 6.67 -14.00
C SER A 195 6.54 7.50 -13.06
N ILE A 196 6.23 7.46 -11.77
CA ILE A 196 7.03 8.07 -10.71
C ILE A 196 8.12 7.06 -10.31
N LYS A 197 9.37 7.53 -10.20
CA LYS A 197 10.49 6.74 -9.68
C LYS A 197 10.78 7.15 -8.23
N LEU A 198 10.86 6.18 -7.32
CA LEU A 198 11.30 6.43 -5.95
C LEU A 198 12.80 6.79 -5.90
N PRO A 199 13.24 7.63 -4.94
CA PRO A 199 14.64 8.05 -4.86
C PRO A 199 15.61 6.89 -4.72
N ASN A 200 16.83 7.04 -5.24
CA ASN A 200 17.89 6.01 -5.18
C ASN A 200 18.25 5.55 -3.75
N LEU A 201 17.98 6.39 -2.75
CA LEU A 201 18.11 6.09 -1.32
C LEU A 201 17.16 4.94 -0.89
N VAL A 202 15.99 4.83 -1.52
CA VAL A 202 15.02 3.77 -1.25
C VAL A 202 15.52 2.50 -1.91
N LYS A 203 16.27 1.70 -1.14
CA LYS A 203 16.82 0.40 -1.53
C LYS A 203 15.92 -0.75 -1.10
N PHE A 204 14.61 -0.55 -1.16
CA PHE A 204 13.65 -1.58 -0.80
C PHE A 204 13.58 -2.66 -1.89
N VAL A 205 13.11 -3.83 -1.48
CA VAL A 205 12.64 -4.92 -2.33
C VAL A 205 11.26 -5.29 -1.84
N ASP A 206 10.37 -5.71 -2.73
CA ASP A 206 9.03 -6.18 -2.35
C ASP A 206 8.20 -5.05 -1.69
N TYR A 207 7.74 -4.11 -2.51
CA TYR A 207 6.90 -3.00 -2.05
C TYR A 207 5.47 -3.47 -1.85
N ALA A 208 4.82 -3.08 -0.76
CA ALA A 208 3.51 -3.62 -0.45
C ALA A 208 2.41 -2.54 -0.34
N GLY A 209 2.74 -1.37 0.20
CA GLY A 209 1.71 -0.36 0.49
C GLY A 209 2.16 1.05 0.24
N MET A 210 1.21 1.93 -0.08
CA MET A 210 1.42 3.37 -0.07
C MET A 210 0.22 4.16 0.40
N SER A 211 0.48 5.35 0.93
CA SER A 211 -0.55 6.31 1.29
C SER A 211 -0.07 7.73 1.08
N LEU A 212 -0.90 8.53 0.42
CA LEU A 212 -0.67 9.95 0.24
C LEU A 212 -1.57 10.75 1.20
N LYS A 213 -0.97 11.70 1.92
CA LYS A 213 -1.68 12.75 2.64
C LYS A 213 -1.09 14.09 2.24
N ASP A 214 -1.92 14.94 1.64
CA ASP A 214 -1.48 16.17 0.98
C ASP A 214 -0.41 15.85 -0.07
N SER A 215 0.82 16.36 0.08
CA SER A 215 1.96 15.98 -0.76
C SER A 215 2.85 14.89 -0.13
N ARG A 216 2.58 14.44 1.10
CA ARG A 216 3.43 13.48 1.81
C ARG A 216 3.06 12.06 1.45
N LEU A 217 3.96 11.38 0.75
CA LEU A 217 3.81 10.00 0.32
C LEU A 217 4.55 9.08 1.27
N ALA A 218 3.83 8.15 1.89
CA ALA A 218 4.40 7.02 2.63
C ALA A 218 4.39 5.78 1.74
N VAL A 219 5.48 5.03 1.73
CA VAL A 219 5.63 3.74 1.01
C VAL A 219 6.25 2.73 1.96
N VAL A 220 5.71 1.52 2.02
CA VAL A 220 6.23 0.41 2.84
C VAL A 220 6.69 -0.74 1.97
N SER A 221 7.58 -1.56 2.52
CA SER A 221 8.07 -2.79 1.92
C SER A 221 7.99 -3.93 2.92
N GLN A 222 7.47 -5.05 2.44
CA GLN A 222 7.33 -6.30 3.17
C GLN A 222 8.69 -6.86 3.55
N ALA A 223 9.52 -7.19 2.56
CA ALA A 223 10.80 -7.85 2.80
C ALA A 223 11.84 -6.92 3.48
N SER A 224 11.74 -5.61 3.29
CA SER A 224 12.69 -4.67 3.90
C SER A 224 12.31 -4.29 5.34
N ALA A 225 11.06 -4.54 5.76
CA ALA A 225 10.50 -4.09 7.04
C ALA A 225 10.79 -2.61 7.31
N GLN A 226 10.59 -1.77 6.29
CA GLN A 226 10.91 -0.35 6.28
C GLN A 226 9.78 0.47 5.66
N MET A 227 9.71 1.72 6.08
CA MET A 227 8.82 2.74 5.51
C MET A 227 9.66 3.92 5.02
N TRP A 228 9.37 4.41 3.83
CA TRP A 228 9.89 5.67 3.33
C TRP A 228 8.78 6.72 3.31
N ILE A 229 9.10 7.94 3.73
CA ILE A 229 8.23 9.10 3.60
C ILE A 229 8.95 10.16 2.77
N GLY A 230 8.33 10.59 1.67
CA GLY A 230 8.81 11.71 0.85
C GLY A 230 7.69 12.63 0.40
N THR A 231 8.04 13.53 -0.51
CA THR A 231 7.12 14.52 -1.06
C THR A 231 6.84 14.21 -2.53
N LEU A 232 5.58 14.06 -2.88
CA LEU A 232 5.11 13.93 -4.25
C LEU A 232 4.88 15.33 -4.84
N ASP A 233 5.60 15.62 -5.92
CA ASP A 233 5.27 16.68 -6.86
C ASP A 233 4.24 16.13 -7.85
N ILE A 234 2.97 16.48 -7.59
CA ILE A 234 1.82 16.01 -8.35
C ILE A 234 1.78 16.66 -9.75
N GLU A 235 2.32 17.86 -9.90
CA GLU A 235 2.31 18.57 -11.19
C GLU A 235 3.19 17.85 -12.21
N ASN A 236 4.37 17.40 -11.76
CA ASN A 236 5.34 16.74 -12.63
C ASN A 236 5.38 15.22 -12.48
N TRP A 237 4.54 14.65 -11.60
CA TRP A 237 4.55 13.22 -11.26
C TRP A 237 5.95 12.70 -10.90
N GLN A 238 6.60 13.38 -9.95
CA GLN A 238 7.95 13.05 -9.48
C GLN A 238 8.07 13.18 -7.96
N ILE A 239 9.15 12.63 -7.40
CA ILE A 239 9.45 12.81 -5.98
C ILE A 239 10.36 14.03 -5.80
N SER A 240 9.97 14.94 -4.92
CA SER A 240 10.79 16.08 -4.52
C SER A 240 11.69 15.71 -3.33
N GLY A 241 13.00 15.85 -3.53
CA GLY A 241 14.00 15.58 -2.50
C GLY A 241 14.15 14.09 -2.16
N ALA A 242 14.92 13.79 -1.12
CA ALA A 242 15.25 12.41 -0.75
C ALA A 242 14.15 11.74 0.11
N GLY A 243 13.40 12.53 0.88
CA GLY A 243 12.54 11.99 1.94
C GLY A 243 13.34 11.38 3.09
N LYS A 244 12.73 10.46 3.83
CA LYS A 244 13.32 9.82 5.01
C LYS A 244 12.85 8.38 5.16
N ILE A 245 13.77 7.50 5.54
CA ILE A 245 13.49 6.08 5.82
C ILE A 245 13.34 5.89 7.32
N TYR A 246 12.36 5.06 7.68
CA TYR A 246 12.06 4.58 9.02
C TYR A 246 12.07 3.06 9.03
N GLN A 247 12.49 2.47 10.14
CA GLN A 247 12.37 1.03 10.37
C GLN A 247 11.09 0.75 11.15
N PHE A 248 10.44 -0.38 10.85
CA PHE A 248 9.44 -0.93 11.75
C PHE A 248 10.11 -1.41 13.06
N PRO A 249 9.32 -1.58 14.14
CA PRO A 249 9.85 -2.09 15.40
C PRO A 249 10.61 -3.42 15.23
N ARG A 250 11.61 -3.62 16.08
CA ARG A 250 12.45 -4.83 16.15
C ARG A 250 12.45 -5.38 17.57
N ASN A 251 12.78 -6.65 17.77
CA ASN A 251 12.97 -7.22 19.11
C ASN A 251 14.24 -6.66 19.78
N ALA A 252 14.54 -7.10 21.01
CA ALA A 252 15.71 -6.66 21.75
C ALA A 252 17.03 -7.07 21.07
N GLU A 253 16.99 -8.16 20.30
CA GLU A 253 18.09 -8.73 19.53
C GLU A 253 18.31 -8.02 18.18
N GLY A 254 17.38 -7.14 17.77
CA GLY A 254 17.42 -6.41 16.50
C GLY A 254 16.76 -7.12 15.32
N ASP A 255 16.10 -8.25 15.54
CA ASP A 255 15.35 -8.99 14.53
C ASP A 255 14.04 -8.30 14.18
N VAL A 256 13.59 -8.54 12.95
CA VAL A 256 12.27 -8.10 12.46
C VAL A 256 11.19 -8.89 13.18
N ILE A 257 10.23 -8.20 13.80
CA ILE A 257 9.07 -8.84 14.47
C ILE A 257 7.78 -8.78 13.63
N TYR A 258 7.73 -7.88 12.65
CA TYR A 258 6.66 -7.79 11.67
C TYR A 258 7.22 -8.18 10.31
N CYS A 259 7.23 -9.49 10.05
CA CYS A 259 7.42 -10.03 8.72
C CYS A 259 6.08 -9.86 7.99
N ASN A 260 6.07 -9.28 6.78
CA ASN A 260 4.84 -9.04 5.98
C ASN A 260 4.12 -7.74 6.32
N ILE A 261 4.82 -6.60 6.28
CA ILE A 261 4.13 -5.31 6.23
C ILE A 261 3.47 -5.18 4.86
N GLU A 262 2.14 -5.25 4.81
CA GLU A 262 1.39 -5.21 3.55
C GLU A 262 0.83 -3.82 3.25
N GLY A 263 0.04 -3.28 4.17
CA GLY A 263 -0.68 -2.01 3.94
C GLY A 263 -0.20 -0.87 4.84
N VAL A 264 -0.37 0.36 4.37
CA VAL A 264 -0.15 1.57 5.17
C VAL A 264 -1.20 2.64 4.86
N ALA A 265 -1.68 3.35 5.87
CA ALA A 265 -2.45 4.57 5.70
C ALA A 265 -2.15 5.62 6.77
N TRP A 266 -2.13 6.89 6.37
CA TRP A 266 -2.03 8.00 7.30
C TRP A 266 -3.25 8.07 8.22
N LEU A 267 -3.03 8.03 9.54
CA LEU A 267 -4.06 8.29 10.54
C LEU A 267 -4.11 9.78 10.89
N ASN A 268 -2.93 10.41 11.02
CA ASN A 268 -2.77 11.85 11.21
C ASN A 268 -1.35 12.27 10.75
N ASP A 269 -0.85 13.43 11.20
CA ASP A 269 0.44 13.94 10.74
C ASP A 269 1.64 13.10 11.15
N LYS A 270 1.51 12.30 12.21
CA LYS A 270 2.62 11.55 12.83
C LYS A 270 2.33 10.06 13.05
N GLN A 271 1.08 9.63 12.87
CA GLN A 271 0.65 8.26 13.09
C GLN A 271 0.11 7.63 11.81
N PHE A 272 0.33 6.33 11.72
CA PHE A 272 -0.07 5.46 10.62
C PHE A 272 -0.85 4.29 11.17
N VAL A 273 -1.72 3.73 10.33
CA VAL A 273 -2.18 2.36 10.48
C VAL A 273 -1.46 1.50 9.44
N THR A 274 -1.11 0.29 9.83
CA THR A 274 -0.49 -0.73 8.99
C THR A 274 -1.24 -2.04 9.22
N VAL A 275 -1.26 -2.90 8.20
CA VAL A 275 -1.71 -4.28 8.30
C VAL A 275 -0.56 -5.22 7.95
N THR A 276 -0.57 -6.39 8.58
CA THR A 276 0.44 -7.44 8.48
C THR A 276 -0.20 -8.82 8.59
#